data_AF-A0A946YGH3-F1
#
_entry.id   AF-A0A946YGH3-F1
#
_cell.length_a   1.000
_cell.length_b   1.000
_cell.length_c   1.000
_cell.angle_alpha   90.00
_cell.angle_beta   90.00
_cell.angle_gamma   90.00
#
_symmetry.space_group_name_H-M   'P 1'
#
loop_
_entity.id
_entity.type
_entity.pdbx_description
1 polymer ?
#
loop_
_entity_poly.entity_id
_entity_poly.type
_entity_poly.pdbx_seq_one_letter_code
_entity_poly.pdbx_strand_id
1 'polypeptide(L)'
;MTSNYIHKQLIRHTLLSLWFLFVMANSANAADMAGRYLVSGVGKDSCRSFVDADGVGKSYYRTWLSGYITSHNYNSEETYSIVNKKTVDELEAWLRGYCFSNTTHTYEQAVKNLMRKLEYFKKKNFYDK
;
A
#
# COMPACT_ATOMS: atom_id res chain seq x y z
N MET A 1 -42.07 -37.93 -18.08
CA MET A 1 -41.47 -36.68 -18.63
C MET A 1 -41.17 -35.61 -17.57
N THR A 2 -41.56 -35.76 -16.30
CA THR A 2 -41.40 -34.74 -15.25
C THR A 2 -40.02 -34.71 -14.57
N SER A 3 -39.35 -35.86 -14.43
CA SER A 3 -38.04 -35.96 -13.74
C SER A 3 -36.92 -35.15 -14.42
N ASN A 4 -36.79 -35.23 -15.75
CA ASN A 4 -35.82 -34.44 -16.52
C ASN A 4 -36.07 -32.93 -16.45
N TYR A 5 -37.32 -32.52 -16.23
CA TYR A 5 -37.68 -31.10 -16.10
C TYR A 5 -37.24 -30.55 -14.75
N ILE A 6 -37.47 -31.30 -13.66
CA ILE A 6 -37.07 -30.92 -12.30
C ILE A 6 -35.54 -30.85 -12.17
N HIS A 7 -34.79 -31.80 -12.74
CA HIS A 7 -33.32 -31.76 -12.72
C HIS A 7 -32.74 -30.54 -13.45
N LYS A 8 -33.28 -30.18 -14.62
CA LYS A 8 -32.84 -28.99 -15.37
C LYS A 8 -33.16 -27.69 -14.62
N GLN A 9 -34.31 -27.64 -13.95
CA GLN A 9 -34.71 -26.49 -13.14
C GLN A 9 -33.83 -26.33 -11.90
N LEU A 10 -33.48 -27.44 -11.26
CA LEU A 10 -32.54 -27.46 -10.13
C LEU A 10 -31.15 -26.97 -10.54
N ILE A 11 -30.59 -27.51 -11.63
CA ILE A 11 -29.28 -27.11 -12.17
C ILE A 11 -29.26 -25.62 -12.54
N ARG A 12 -30.35 -25.11 -13.14
CA ARG A 12 -30.46 -23.68 -13.49
C ARG A 12 -30.40 -22.80 -12.24
N HIS A 13 -31.05 -23.20 -11.15
CA HIS A 13 -31.02 -22.46 -9.90
C HIS A 13 -29.65 -22.52 -9.22
N THR A 14 -28.99 -23.67 -9.20
CA THR A 14 -27.62 -23.76 -8.66
C THR A 14 -26.65 -22.90 -9.46
N LEU A 15 -26.73 -22.91 -10.80
CA LEU A 15 -25.89 -22.08 -11.66
C LEU A 15 -26.14 -20.58 -11.45
N LEU A 16 -27.41 -20.17 -11.29
CA LEU A 16 -27.76 -18.77 -10.97
C LEU A 16 -27.22 -18.34 -9.59
N SER A 17 -27.35 -19.19 -8.57
CA SER A 17 -26.81 -18.91 -7.23
C SER A 17 -25.28 -18.83 -7.22
N LEU A 18 -24.60 -19.72 -7.95
CA LEU A 18 -23.14 -19.68 -8.10
C LEU A 18 -22.67 -18.43 -8.84
N TRP A 19 -23.38 -18.02 -9.90
CA TRP A 19 -23.06 -16.81 -10.64
C TRP A 19 -23.21 -15.56 -9.77
N PHE A 20 -24.27 -15.49 -8.96
CA PHE A 20 -24.49 -14.37 -8.04
C PHE A 20 -23.39 -14.26 -6.97
N LEU A 21 -22.92 -15.39 -6.43
CA LEU A 21 -21.79 -15.43 -5.49
C LEU A 21 -20.48 -14.96 -6.16
N PHE A 22 -20.27 -15.26 -7.43
CA PHE A 22 -19.08 -14.86 -8.19
C PHE A 22 -19.03 -13.34 -8.44
N VAL A 23 -20.20 -12.70 -8.65
CA VAL A 23 -20.29 -11.24 -8.84
C VAL A 23 -19.90 -10.48 -7.57
N MET A 24 -20.25 -11.01 -6.38
CA MET A 24 -20.00 -10.37 -5.08
C MET A 24 -18.55 -10.50 -4.58
N ALA A 25 -17.70 -11.31 -5.23
CA ALA A 25 -16.34 -11.58 -4.74
C ALA A 25 -15.34 -10.43 -4.98
N ASN A 26 -15.71 -9.38 -5.71
CA ASN A 26 -14.75 -8.40 -6.26
C ASN A 26 -14.40 -7.21 -5.34
N SER A 27 -14.68 -7.26 -4.04
CA SER A 27 -14.41 -6.09 -3.16
C SER A 27 -13.99 -6.47 -1.74
N ALA A 28 -12.94 -7.28 -1.60
CA ALA A 28 -12.23 -7.40 -0.34
C ALA A 28 -11.21 -6.25 -0.22
N ASN A 29 -11.67 -5.06 0.16
CA ASN A 29 -10.78 -3.94 0.44
C ASN A 29 -10.23 -4.07 1.86
N ALA A 30 -8.91 -4.02 2.03
CA ALA A 30 -8.26 -4.12 3.34
C ALA A 30 -8.35 -2.81 4.15
N ALA A 31 -8.76 -1.72 3.49
CA ALA A 31 -9.10 -0.47 4.14
C ALA A 31 -10.57 -0.46 4.59
N ASP A 32 -10.86 0.24 5.68
CA ASP A 32 -12.23 0.48 6.12
C ASP A 32 -12.95 1.49 5.19
N MET A 33 -14.24 1.74 5.46
CA MET A 33 -15.06 2.66 4.66
C MET A 33 -14.53 4.10 4.61
N ALA A 34 -13.67 4.49 5.55
CA ALA A 34 -13.02 5.80 5.58
C ALA A 34 -11.64 5.78 4.90
N GLY A 35 -11.25 4.67 4.26
CA GLY A 35 -9.94 4.49 3.65
C GLY A 35 -8.80 4.31 4.66
N ARG A 36 -9.13 4.03 5.94
CA ARG A 36 -8.14 3.80 6.99
C ARG A 36 -7.71 2.34 6.95
N TYR A 37 -6.45 2.10 7.23
CA TYR A 37 -5.88 0.77 7.33
C TYR A 37 -5.03 0.67 8.59
N LEU A 38 -4.79 -0.56 9.04
CA LEU A 38 -3.94 -0.82 10.19
C LEU A 38 -2.47 -0.71 9.77
N VAL A 39 -1.70 0.13 10.46
CA VAL A 39 -0.25 0.19 10.33
C VAL A 39 0.38 -0.82 11.30
N SER A 40 1.23 -1.71 10.78
CA SER A 40 1.91 -2.74 11.57
C SER A 40 3.42 -2.49 11.63
N GLY A 41 4.04 -2.91 12.74
CA GLY A 41 5.48 -2.74 12.99
C GLY A 41 5.89 -1.28 13.24
N VAL A 42 7.15 -0.98 12.91
CA VAL A 42 7.82 0.32 13.18
C VAL A 42 7.21 1.52 12.46
N GLY A 43 6.30 1.30 11.49
CA GLY A 43 5.53 2.38 10.87
C GLY A 43 4.70 3.21 11.86
N LYS A 44 4.30 2.62 12.98
CA LYS A 44 3.55 3.31 14.06
C LYS A 44 4.44 4.13 14.98
N ASP A 45 5.75 3.90 14.96
CA ASP A 45 6.67 4.59 15.86
C ASP A 45 6.72 6.07 15.51
N SER A 46 7.08 6.88 16.51
CA SER A 46 7.28 8.31 16.29
C SER A 46 8.49 8.56 15.37
N CYS A 47 8.45 9.67 14.66
CA CYS A 47 9.58 10.19 13.89
C CYS A 47 10.80 10.42 14.78
N ARG A 48 10.60 10.78 16.06
CA ARG A 48 11.69 10.87 17.03
C ARG A 48 12.37 9.50 17.24
N SER A 49 11.59 8.44 17.41
CA SER A 49 12.10 7.07 17.55
C SER A 49 12.92 6.64 16.32
N PHE A 50 12.46 6.98 15.11
CA PHE A 50 13.21 6.72 13.88
C PHE A 50 14.54 7.48 13.81
N VAL A 51 14.54 8.76 14.19
CA VAL A 51 15.74 9.60 14.18
C VAL A 51 16.79 9.07 15.17
N ASP A 52 16.34 8.67 16.35
CA ASP A 52 17.17 8.16 17.45
C ASP A 52 17.63 6.71 17.24
N ALA A 53 17.07 5.98 16.26
CA ALA A 53 17.42 4.59 16.01
C ALA A 53 18.84 4.44 15.42
N ASP A 54 19.58 3.49 15.99
CA ASP A 54 20.93 3.08 15.58
C ASP A 54 20.94 1.65 15.01
N GLY A 55 22.11 1.18 14.57
CA GLY A 55 22.42 -0.21 14.19
C GLY A 55 21.23 -1.04 13.70
N VAL A 56 20.73 -1.91 14.58
CA VAL A 56 19.62 -2.84 14.30
C VAL A 56 18.27 -2.11 14.22
N GLY A 57 18.02 -1.09 15.04
CA GLY A 57 16.81 -0.29 14.94
C GLY A 57 16.65 0.33 13.55
N LYS A 58 17.74 0.91 13.03
CA LYS A 58 17.80 1.48 11.67
C LYS A 58 17.43 0.45 10.60
N SER A 59 17.87 -0.81 10.75
CA SER A 59 17.56 -1.85 9.77
C SER A 59 16.07 -2.22 9.75
N TYR A 60 15.36 -2.18 10.88
CA TYR A 60 13.91 -2.37 10.91
C TYR A 60 13.16 -1.29 10.12
N TYR A 61 13.53 -0.02 10.27
CA TYR A 61 12.92 1.06 9.50
C TYR A 61 13.20 0.93 8.00
N ARG A 62 14.42 0.55 7.62
CA ARG A 62 14.79 0.30 6.20
C ARG A 62 14.00 -0.86 5.61
N THR A 63 13.86 -1.96 6.33
CA THR A 63 13.06 -3.12 5.88
C THR A 63 11.60 -2.75 5.74
N TRP A 64 11.05 -2.01 6.71
CA TRP A 64 9.66 -1.52 6.65
C TRP A 64 9.44 -0.59 5.45
N LEU A 65 10.36 0.35 5.21
CA LEU A 65 10.32 1.26 4.05
C LEU A 65 10.34 0.49 2.73
N SER A 66 11.22 -0.51 2.59
CA SER A 66 11.28 -1.37 1.40
C SER A 66 9.95 -2.09 1.17
N GLY A 67 9.37 -2.68 2.22
CA GLY A 67 8.05 -3.32 2.12
C GLY A 67 6.94 -2.35 1.72
N TYR A 68 6.95 -1.13 2.28
CA TYR A 68 6.01 -0.08 1.91
C TYR A 68 6.14 0.32 0.43
N ILE A 69 7.38 0.52 -0.06
CA ILE A 69 7.64 0.84 -1.46
C ILE A 69 7.18 -0.29 -2.38
N THR A 70 7.47 -1.54 -2.04
CA THR A 70 7.01 -2.70 -2.81
C THR A 70 5.49 -2.74 -2.90
N SER A 71 4.80 -2.58 -1.76
CA SER A 71 3.34 -2.52 -1.73
C SER A 71 2.79 -1.35 -2.54
N HIS A 72 3.40 -0.17 -2.42
CA HIS A 72 2.99 1.01 -3.17
C HIS A 72 3.15 0.82 -4.69
N ASN A 73 4.28 0.27 -5.14
CA ASN A 73 4.50 -0.03 -6.55
C ASN A 73 3.46 -1.02 -7.07
N TYR A 74 3.20 -2.10 -6.33
CA TYR A 74 2.24 -3.13 -6.71
C TYR A 74 0.81 -2.58 -6.88
N ASN A 75 0.40 -1.68 -5.99
CA ASN A 75 -0.96 -1.11 -6.00
C ASN A 75 -1.10 0.15 -6.88
N SER A 76 -0.03 0.63 -7.50
CA SER A 76 -0.05 1.83 -8.34
C SER A 76 -0.27 1.47 -9.81
N GLU A 77 -1.24 2.12 -10.46
CA GLU A 77 -1.67 1.80 -11.83
C GLU A 77 -0.57 1.99 -12.90
N GLU A 78 0.46 2.81 -12.63
CA GLU A 78 1.49 3.17 -13.62
C GLU A 78 2.93 3.21 -13.08
N THR A 79 3.31 2.35 -12.13
CA THR A 79 4.71 2.34 -11.67
C THR A 79 5.32 0.94 -11.57
N TYR A 80 6.33 0.66 -12.41
CA TYR A 80 7.31 -0.40 -12.09
C TYR A 80 8.12 0.00 -10.83
N SER A 81 8.40 1.30 -10.66
CA SER A 81 9.06 1.85 -9.46
C SER A 81 8.73 3.32 -9.24
N ILE A 82 8.18 3.66 -8.07
CA ILE A 82 7.96 5.06 -7.63
C ILE A 82 9.25 5.78 -7.26
N VAL A 83 10.26 5.05 -6.79
CA VAL A 83 11.53 5.61 -6.32
C VAL A 83 12.50 5.93 -7.48
N ASN A 84 12.14 5.53 -8.70
CA ASN A 84 12.92 5.76 -9.92
C ASN A 84 14.38 5.28 -9.74
N LYS A 85 15.38 6.17 -9.84
CA LYS A 85 16.82 5.86 -9.69
C LYS A 85 17.36 6.10 -8.27
N LYS A 86 16.51 6.42 -7.29
CA LYS A 86 16.94 6.75 -5.93
C LYS A 86 17.30 5.48 -5.16
N THR A 87 18.40 5.55 -4.44
CA THR A 87 18.85 4.54 -3.48
C THR A 87 18.07 4.63 -2.17
N VAL A 88 18.04 3.53 -1.40
CA VAL A 88 17.42 3.51 -0.07
C VAL A 88 18.06 4.54 0.86
N ASP A 89 19.37 4.79 0.74
CA ASP A 89 20.08 5.79 1.55
C ASP A 89 19.61 7.21 1.26
N GLU A 90 19.37 7.56 -0.01
CA GLU A 90 18.84 8.88 -0.38
C GLU A 90 17.42 9.10 0.17
N LEU A 91 16.58 8.05 0.12
CA LEU A 91 15.24 8.10 0.68
C LEU A 91 15.28 8.23 2.21
N GLU A 92 16.18 7.49 2.86
CA GLU A 92 16.37 7.55 4.31
C GLU A 92 16.88 8.92 4.76
N ALA A 93 17.80 9.54 4.02
CA ALA A 93 18.29 10.88 4.31
C ALA A 93 17.14 11.91 4.29
N TRP A 94 16.25 11.82 3.29
CA TRP A 94 15.06 12.67 3.24
C TRP A 94 14.13 12.42 4.43
N LEU A 95 13.88 11.16 4.77
CA LEU A 95 13.03 10.79 5.90
C LEU A 95 13.61 11.29 7.23
N ARG A 96 14.93 11.21 7.41
CA ARG A 96 15.60 11.74 8.61
C ARG A 96 15.41 13.24 8.71
N GLY A 97 15.59 13.99 7.62
CA GLY A 97 15.32 15.43 7.58
C GLY A 97 13.86 15.77 7.91
N TYR A 98 12.91 15.04 7.32
CA TYR A 98 11.48 15.24 7.61
C TYR A 98 11.16 14.96 9.08
N CYS A 99 11.62 13.83 9.61
CA CYS A 99 11.32 13.40 10.98
C CYS A 99 12.02 14.24 12.04
N PHE A 100 13.18 14.80 11.75
CA PHE A 100 13.85 15.75 12.65
C PHE A 100 12.98 16.98 12.91
N SER A 101 12.29 17.48 11.88
CA SER A 101 11.39 18.64 12.00
C SER A 101 9.97 18.31 12.47
N ASN A 102 9.59 17.03 12.50
CA ASN A 102 8.22 16.58 12.77
C ASN A 102 8.22 15.41 13.77
N THR A 103 8.80 15.62 14.95
CA THR A 103 9.11 14.56 15.92
C THR A 103 7.90 13.75 16.40
N THR A 104 6.70 14.35 16.40
CA THR A 104 5.44 13.72 16.85
C THR A 104 4.70 12.96 15.76
N HIS A 105 5.06 13.15 14.48
CA HIS A 105 4.48 12.36 13.41
C HIS A 105 4.93 10.91 13.53
N THR A 106 4.11 9.99 13.04
CA THR A 106 4.52 8.59 12.89
C THR A 106 5.45 8.41 11.70
N TYR A 107 6.25 7.35 11.71
CA TYR A 107 7.11 7.01 10.59
C TYR A 107 6.32 6.76 9.30
N GLU A 108 5.14 6.13 9.40
CA GLU A 108 4.23 5.93 8.26
C GLU A 108 3.80 7.28 7.63
N GLN A 109 3.50 8.27 8.46
CA GLN A 109 3.14 9.60 7.96
C GLN A 109 4.32 10.23 7.21
N ALA A 110 5.55 10.08 7.70
CA ALA A 110 6.75 10.54 7.00
C ALA A 110 6.92 9.84 5.65
N VAL A 111 6.78 8.51 5.60
CA VAL A 111 6.88 7.73 4.36
C VAL A 111 5.77 8.10 3.36
N LYS A 112 4.55 8.39 3.82
CA LYS A 112 3.48 8.91 2.94
C LYS A 112 3.81 10.27 2.36
N ASN A 113 4.42 11.16 3.14
CA ASN A 113 4.88 12.45 2.63
C ASN A 113 6.00 12.26 1.60
N LEU A 114 6.91 11.29 1.82
CA LEU A 114 7.91 10.91 0.83
C LEU A 114 7.26 10.42 -0.47
N MET A 115 6.30 9.50 -0.41
CA MET A 115 5.62 8.98 -1.62
C MET A 115 4.92 10.09 -2.39
N ARG A 116 4.16 10.97 -1.72
CA ARG A 116 3.53 12.14 -2.36
C ARG A 116 4.54 13.06 -3.04
N LYS A 117 5.71 13.27 -2.42
CA LYS A 117 6.81 14.05 -3.02
C LYS A 117 7.36 13.36 -4.28
N LEU A 118 7.56 12.04 -4.25
CA LEU A 118 8.05 11.27 -5.39
C LEU A 118 7.05 11.27 -6.55
N GLU A 119 5.77 11.06 -6.27
CA GLU A 119 4.67 11.13 -7.25
C GLU A 119 4.63 12.49 -7.94
N TYR A 120 4.72 13.57 -7.16
CA TYR A 120 4.75 14.94 -7.71
C TYR A 120 5.89 15.14 -8.71
N PHE A 121 7.11 14.75 -8.35
CA PHE A 121 8.27 14.88 -9.24
C PHE A 121 8.18 13.94 -10.45
N LYS A 122 7.61 12.75 -10.27
CA LYS A 122 7.39 11.82 -11.40
C LYS A 122 6.43 12.42 -12.42
N LYS A 123 5.27 12.93 -11.98
CA LYS A 123 4.28 13.58 -12.86
C LYS A 123 4.90 14.78 -13.57
N LYS A 124 5.59 15.65 -12.84
CA LYS A 124 6.27 16.81 -13.43
C LYS A 124 7.25 16.41 -14.54
N ASN A 125 8.15 15.45 -14.28
CA ASN A 125 9.12 14.97 -15.28
C ASN A 125 8.48 14.23 -16.47
N PHE A 126 7.24 13.77 -16.35
CA PHE A 126 6.49 13.18 -17.46
C PHE A 126 5.91 14.26 -18.37
N TYR A 127 5.39 15.36 -17.81
CA TYR A 127 4.85 16.49 -18.59
C TYR A 127 5.91 17.41 -19.19
N ASP A 128 7.13 17.41 -18.65
CA ASP A 128 8.26 18.22 -19.15
C ASP A 128 9.06 17.52 -20.29
N LYS A 129 8.57 16.40 -20.82
CA LYS A 129 9.16 15.64 -21.95
C LYS A 129 8.24 15.67 -23.15
#